data_AF-A0A2M8IUV5-F1
#
_entry.id   AF-A0A2M8IUV5-F1
#
_cell.length_a   1.000
_cell.length_b   1.000
_cell.length_c   1.000
_cell.angle_alpha   90.00
_cell.angle_beta   90.00
_cell.angle_gamma   90.00
#
_symmetry.space_group_name_H-M   'P 1'
#
loop_
_entity.id
_entity.type
_entity.pdbx_description
1 polymer ?
#
loop_
_entity_poly.entity_id
_entity_poly.type
_entity_poly.pdbx_seq_one_letter_code
_entity_poly.pdbx_strand_id
1 'polypeptide(L)'
;MRVVGAAVIADVSGSTPLYESQGAQRAVQEIRWKIDQLRTLAGQSGGDFIHSKGDDILVHFPEAGNAVAAVKTMVAGRADDLLRVHAGVSWGEMLRVPDDLYGSPVNMAARLAALAKPREALVYGTCFDQLDAAARADLRRVDVLQLKGAADMRSVHSYVAGDPSARTETFFSRLGSQAPAAGVTLSHGETAIDLLEGSELTLGRSAESAMVIAAPWVSRRHATVSVANGLVELRDHSTFGTYLTLAPGTETILRRSAVTLSGQGLFSLGAPRQQSEAAVVAFTLARK
;
A
#
# COMPACT_ATOMS: atom_id res chain seq x y z
N MET A 1 -9.88 7.50 24.37
CA MET A 1 -11.31 7.69 24.09
C MET A 1 -11.66 6.94 22.81
N ARG A 2 -12.78 6.21 22.77
CA ARG A 2 -13.25 5.58 21.51
C ARG A 2 -13.94 6.63 20.65
N VAL A 3 -13.65 6.63 19.35
CA VAL A 3 -14.23 7.52 18.36
C VAL A 3 -14.63 6.72 17.13
N VAL A 4 -15.66 7.17 16.42
CA VAL A 4 -16.07 6.60 15.13
C VAL A 4 -15.97 7.71 14.10
N GLY A 5 -15.37 7.40 12.96
CA GLY A 5 -15.18 8.38 11.90
C GLY A 5 -14.30 7.85 10.78
N ALA A 6 -13.90 8.74 9.89
CA ALA A 6 -12.91 8.46 8.86
C ALA A 6 -11.50 8.74 9.38
N ALA A 7 -10.59 7.79 9.18
CA ALA A 7 -9.16 8.00 9.18
C ALA A 7 -8.73 8.38 7.77
N VAL A 8 -8.01 9.49 7.66
CA VAL A 8 -7.36 9.95 6.42
C VAL A 8 -5.86 9.96 6.66
N ILE A 9 -5.12 9.30 5.76
CA ILE A 9 -3.69 9.50 5.64
C ILE A 9 -3.42 10.14 4.29
N ALA A 10 -2.75 11.28 4.28
CA ALA A 10 -2.33 11.97 3.08
C ALA A 10 -0.82 12.14 3.11
N ASP A 11 -0.15 11.77 2.03
CA ASP A 11 1.31 11.75 1.92
C ASP A 11 1.77 12.66 0.78
N VAL A 12 2.91 13.33 1.00
CA VAL A 12 3.49 14.28 0.06
C VAL A 12 4.58 13.57 -0.76
N SER A 13 4.30 13.40 -2.04
CA SER A 13 5.19 12.79 -3.03
C SER A 13 5.89 13.83 -3.91
N GLY A 14 7.00 13.42 -4.54
CA GLY A 14 7.80 14.30 -5.42
C GLY A 14 8.90 15.08 -4.69
N SER A 15 9.28 14.65 -3.48
CA SER A 15 10.35 15.27 -2.70
C SER A 15 11.75 15.00 -3.26
N THR A 16 12.01 13.82 -3.85
CA THR A 16 13.34 13.45 -4.40
C THR A 16 13.87 14.41 -5.46
N PRO A 17 13.12 14.76 -6.52
CA PRO A 17 13.58 15.76 -7.50
C PRO A 17 13.80 17.15 -6.88
N LEU A 18 13.10 17.45 -5.78
CA LEU A 18 13.19 18.72 -5.08
C LEU A 18 14.47 18.82 -4.24
N TYR A 19 14.86 17.71 -3.59
CA TYR A 19 16.16 17.57 -2.93
C TYR A 19 17.32 17.76 -3.92
N GLU A 20 17.23 17.17 -5.11
CA GLU A 20 18.27 17.25 -6.14
C GLU A 20 18.37 18.64 -6.79
N SER A 21 17.23 19.30 -7.03
CA SER A 21 17.20 20.59 -7.75
C SER A 21 17.35 21.83 -6.86
N GLN A 22 16.93 21.79 -5.59
CA GLN A 22 16.86 22.97 -4.73
C GLN A 22 17.70 22.87 -3.45
N GLY A 23 18.27 21.69 -3.17
CA GLY A 23 19.03 21.41 -1.95
C GLY A 23 18.16 21.15 -0.73
N ALA A 24 18.74 20.46 0.27
CA ALA A 24 18.00 19.88 1.39
C ALA A 24 17.22 20.90 2.24
N GLN A 25 17.76 22.10 2.48
CA GLN A 25 17.07 23.09 3.31
C GLN A 25 15.79 23.62 2.68
N ARG A 26 15.81 23.94 1.38
CA ARG A 26 14.62 24.41 0.66
C ARG A 26 13.60 23.30 0.53
N ALA A 27 14.03 22.07 0.25
CA ALA A 27 13.13 20.93 0.16
C ALA A 27 12.35 20.68 1.45
N VAL A 28 13.02 20.73 2.60
CA VAL A 28 12.36 20.60 3.90
C VAL A 28 11.38 21.75 4.17
N GLN A 29 11.69 22.98 3.75
CA GLN A 29 10.78 24.12 3.92
C GLN A 29 9.52 23.97 3.06
N GLU A 30 9.65 23.57 1.80
CA GLU A 30 8.52 23.35 0.90
C GLU A 30 7.61 22.20 1.37
N ILE A 31 8.21 21.10 1.85
CA ILE A 31 7.45 19.97 2.43
C ILE A 31 6.68 20.43 3.66
N ARG A 32 7.32 21.14 4.59
CA ARG A 32 6.65 21.67 5.79
C ARG A 32 5.51 22.61 5.45
N TRP A 33 5.74 23.52 4.50
CA TRP A 33 4.69 24.42 4.02
C TRP A 33 3.52 23.63 3.42
N LYS A 34 3.80 22.58 2.64
CA LYS A 34 2.75 21.72 2.08
C LYS A 34 1.97 20.99 3.17
N ILE A 35 2.64 20.45 4.19
CA ILE A 35 2.01 19.81 5.35
C ILE A 35 1.09 20.80 6.09
N ASP A 36 1.53 22.03 6.31
CA ASP A 36 0.71 23.06 6.97
C ASP A 36 -0.52 23.45 6.12
N GLN A 37 -0.39 23.46 4.79
CA GLN A 37 -1.53 23.63 3.90
C GLN A 37 -2.53 22.49 4.03
N LEU A 38 -2.06 21.24 4.03
CA LEU A 38 -2.92 20.07 4.18
C LEU A 38 -3.64 20.08 5.54
N ARG A 39 -2.93 20.45 6.61
CA ARG A 39 -3.54 20.64 7.94
C ARG A 39 -4.63 21.71 7.92
N THR A 40 -4.40 22.82 7.22
CA THR A 40 -5.38 23.91 7.09
C THR A 40 -6.63 23.44 6.34
N LEU A 41 -6.45 22.75 5.20
CA LEU A 41 -7.55 22.19 4.41
C LEU A 41 -8.37 21.15 5.19
N ALA A 42 -7.69 20.30 5.95
CA ALA A 42 -8.33 19.35 6.86
C ALA A 42 -9.23 20.08 7.87
N GLY A 43 -8.68 21.07 8.58
CA GLY A 43 -9.42 21.84 9.58
C GLY A 43 -10.62 22.60 9.01
N GLN A 44 -10.49 23.19 7.82
CA GLN A 44 -11.58 23.87 7.11
C GLN A 44 -12.73 22.92 6.74
N SER A 45 -12.42 21.64 6.56
CA SER A 45 -13.40 20.59 6.26
C SER A 45 -13.88 19.87 7.53
N GLY A 46 -13.62 20.40 8.73
CA GLY A 46 -14.04 19.78 10.00
C GLY A 46 -13.21 18.57 10.42
N GLY A 47 -12.00 18.41 9.86
CA GLY A 47 -11.04 17.39 10.24
C GLY A 47 -10.24 17.79 11.48
N ASP A 48 -10.00 16.81 12.34
CA ASP A 48 -9.13 16.91 13.50
C ASP A 48 -7.75 16.35 13.16
N PHE A 49 -6.77 17.24 13.05
CA PHE A 49 -5.37 16.88 12.80
C PHE A 49 -4.79 16.15 14.01
N ILE A 50 -4.33 14.92 13.80
CA ILE A 50 -3.77 14.09 14.87
C ILE A 50 -2.27 14.36 14.98
N HIS A 51 -1.52 14.03 13.93
CA HIS A 51 -0.09 14.18 13.87
C HIS A 51 0.41 14.17 12.42
N SER A 52 1.70 14.48 12.25
CA SER A 52 2.46 14.25 11.01
C SER A 52 3.67 13.37 11.33
N LYS A 53 3.95 12.34 10.52
CA LYS A 53 5.08 11.44 10.67
C LYS A 53 5.91 11.44 9.38
N GLY A 54 6.87 12.37 9.30
CA GLY A 54 7.66 12.58 8.09
C GLY A 54 6.90 13.49 7.13
N ASP A 55 6.56 12.97 5.96
CA ASP A 55 5.91 13.72 4.88
C ASP A 55 4.38 13.47 4.83
N ASP A 56 3.87 12.63 5.74
CA ASP A 56 2.46 12.29 5.87
C ASP A 56 1.72 13.11 6.94
N ILE A 57 0.40 13.17 6.83
CA ILE A 57 -0.51 13.62 7.88
C ILE A 57 -1.55 12.56 8.19
N LEU A 58 -1.89 12.41 9.47
CA LEU A 58 -3.02 11.62 9.94
C LEU A 58 -4.11 12.57 10.45
N VAL A 59 -5.30 12.44 9.88
CA VAL A 59 -6.46 13.27 10.21
C VAL A 59 -7.66 12.38 10.52
N HIS A 60 -8.38 12.72 11.57
CA HIS A 60 -9.66 12.13 11.91
C HIS A 60 -10.81 13.03 11.45
N PHE A 61 -11.81 12.48 10.76
CA PHE A 61 -13.02 13.20 10.41
C PHE A 61 -14.24 12.52 11.03
N PRO A 62 -15.09 13.24 11.79
CA PRO A 62 -16.35 12.68 12.29
C PRO A 62 -17.34 12.29 11.19
N GLU A 63 -17.22 12.88 10.00
CA GLU A 63 -18.13 12.68 8.87
C GLU A 63 -17.38 12.23 7.61
N ALA A 64 -17.90 11.19 6.93
CA ALA A 64 -17.25 10.60 5.76
C ALA A 64 -17.26 11.55 4.56
N GLY A 65 -18.35 12.30 4.37
CA GLY A 65 -18.47 13.29 3.28
C GLY A 65 -17.40 14.37 3.39
N ASN A 66 -17.18 14.89 4.59
CA ASN A 66 -16.15 15.88 4.89
C ASN A 66 -14.74 15.36 4.63
N ALA A 67 -14.45 14.11 5.04
CA ALA A 67 -13.18 13.46 4.75
C ALA A 67 -12.93 13.37 3.23
N VAL A 68 -13.92 12.91 2.47
CA VAL A 68 -13.83 12.75 1.01
C VAL A 68 -13.70 14.10 0.31
N ALA A 69 -14.45 15.11 0.74
CA ALA A 69 -14.33 16.47 0.21
C ALA A 69 -12.92 17.04 0.44
N ALA A 70 -12.39 16.89 1.66
CA ALA A 70 -11.06 17.35 2.02
C ALA A 70 -9.99 16.70 1.14
N VAL A 71 -9.99 15.37 1.01
CA VAL A 71 -8.97 14.67 0.20
C VAL A 71 -9.08 15.01 -1.28
N LYS A 72 -10.29 15.20 -1.83
CA LYS A 72 -10.47 15.66 -3.22
C LYS A 72 -9.74 16.99 -3.45
N THR A 73 -9.89 17.95 -2.54
CA THR A 73 -9.20 19.24 -2.62
C THR A 73 -7.68 19.09 -2.42
N MET A 74 -7.24 18.27 -1.47
CA MET A 74 -5.82 18.03 -1.20
C MET A 74 -5.09 17.44 -2.42
N VAL A 75 -5.64 16.39 -3.04
CA VAL A 75 -5.01 15.71 -4.18
C VAL A 75 -5.13 16.51 -5.48
N ALA A 76 -6.14 17.39 -5.57
CA ALA A 76 -6.26 18.33 -6.68
C ALA A 76 -5.12 19.35 -6.72
N GLY A 77 -4.74 19.91 -5.57
CA GLY A 77 -3.63 20.88 -5.46
C GLY A 77 -3.69 21.98 -6.52
N ARG A 78 -2.56 22.64 -6.80
CA ARG A 78 -2.41 23.53 -7.96
C ARG A 78 -1.71 22.78 -9.09
N ALA A 79 -1.96 23.20 -10.33
CA ALA A 79 -1.34 22.57 -11.51
C ALA A 79 0.20 22.67 -11.48
N ASP A 80 0.73 23.77 -10.94
CA ASP A 80 2.16 24.07 -10.90
C ASP A 80 2.86 23.56 -9.63
N ASP A 81 2.15 22.83 -8.76
CA ASP A 81 2.73 22.27 -7.54
C ASP A 81 3.76 21.19 -7.90
N LEU A 82 5.02 21.40 -7.49
CA LEU A 82 6.09 20.40 -7.63
C LEU A 82 5.84 19.19 -6.72
N LEU A 83 5.30 19.44 -5.52
CA LEU A 83 4.92 18.43 -4.55
C LEU A 83 3.47 17.98 -4.79
N ARG A 84 3.29 16.68 -4.97
CA ARG A 84 1.98 16.08 -5.27
C ARG A 84 1.48 15.31 -4.06
N VAL A 85 0.17 15.26 -3.88
CA VAL A 85 -0.44 14.60 -2.73
C VAL A 85 -1.19 13.37 -3.19
N HIS A 86 -1.11 12.30 -2.42
CA HIS A 86 -1.97 11.14 -2.55
C HIS A 86 -2.52 10.75 -1.19
N ALA A 87 -3.68 10.09 -1.16
CA ALA A 87 -4.39 9.85 0.10
C ALA A 87 -5.12 8.52 0.15
N GLY A 88 -5.27 8.01 1.37
CA GLY A 88 -6.09 6.85 1.70
C GLY A 88 -7.14 7.19 2.76
N VAL A 89 -8.36 6.71 2.57
CA VAL A 89 -9.49 6.98 3.46
C VAL A 89 -10.17 5.69 3.89
N SER A 90 -10.37 5.51 5.19
CA SER A 90 -11.13 4.38 5.73
C SER A 90 -12.01 4.82 6.89
N TRP A 91 -13.12 4.13 7.12
CA TRP A 91 -14.09 4.45 8.17
C TRP A 91 -14.25 3.32 9.17
N GLY A 92 -14.38 3.67 10.45
CA GLY A 92 -14.77 2.74 11.51
C GLY A 92 -14.48 3.24 12.92
N GLU A 93 -14.57 2.34 13.89
CA GLU A 93 -14.21 2.61 15.28
C GLU A 93 -12.68 2.65 15.46
N MET A 94 -12.21 3.63 16.22
CA MET A 94 -10.81 3.88 16.52
C MET A 94 -10.63 4.27 17.99
N LEU A 95 -9.40 4.12 18.48
CA LEU A 95 -8.99 4.55 19.81
C LEU A 95 -8.15 5.83 19.68
N ARG A 96 -8.70 6.95 20.14
CA ARG A 96 -8.01 8.23 20.27
C ARG A 96 -7.22 8.29 21.59
N VAL A 97 -5.93 8.58 21.49
CA VAL A 97 -5.04 8.97 22.59
C VAL A 97 -4.58 10.42 22.37
N PRO A 98 -3.90 11.09 23.31
CA PRO A 98 -3.60 12.53 23.20
C PRO A 98 -3.01 12.96 21.85
N ASP A 99 -2.01 12.23 21.35
CA ASP A 99 -1.27 12.60 20.14
C ASP A 99 -1.31 11.54 19.02
N ASP A 100 -2.23 10.57 19.11
CA ASP A 100 -2.28 9.47 18.14
C ASP A 100 -3.68 8.84 18.02
N LEU A 101 -3.88 8.07 16.95
CA LEU A 101 -5.13 7.39 16.65
C LEU A 101 -4.82 5.96 16.19
N TYR A 102 -5.44 4.98 16.86
CA TYR A 102 -5.20 3.56 16.58
C TYR A 102 -6.48 2.86 16.12
N GLY A 103 -6.34 1.89 15.23
CA GLY A 103 -7.42 1.01 14.84
C GLY A 103 -7.27 0.46 13.43
N SER A 104 -8.13 -0.48 13.10
CA SER A 104 -8.20 -1.04 11.75
C SER A 104 -8.41 0.03 10.66
N PRO A 105 -9.24 1.09 10.87
CA PRO A 105 -9.39 2.15 9.88
C PRO A 105 -8.07 2.89 9.59
N VAL A 106 -7.27 3.17 10.61
CA VAL A 106 -5.95 3.84 10.45
C VAL A 106 -5.00 2.98 9.63
N ASN A 107 -4.94 1.68 9.94
CA ASN A 107 -4.10 0.73 9.20
C ASN A 107 -4.53 0.61 7.72
N MET A 108 -5.84 0.61 7.44
CA MET A 108 -6.35 0.58 6.08
C MET A 108 -6.09 1.89 5.35
N ALA A 109 -6.30 3.04 5.99
CA ALA A 109 -6.00 4.35 5.42
C ALA A 109 -4.51 4.44 5.03
N ALA A 110 -3.60 3.97 5.87
CA ALA A 110 -2.16 3.93 5.58
C ALA A 110 -1.87 3.05 4.36
N ARG A 111 -2.47 1.87 4.31
CA ARG A 111 -2.33 0.93 3.18
C ARG A 111 -2.84 1.55 1.88
N LEU A 112 -3.99 2.21 1.91
CA LEU A 112 -4.57 2.88 0.75
C LEU A 112 -3.72 4.06 0.30
N ALA A 113 -3.22 4.88 1.23
CA ALA A 113 -2.36 6.01 0.91
C ALA A 113 -1.08 5.54 0.20
N ALA A 114 -0.45 4.45 0.67
CA ALA A 114 0.73 3.86 0.04
C ALA A 114 0.47 3.26 -1.37
N LEU A 115 -0.79 2.94 -1.70
CA LEU A 115 -1.19 2.42 -3.01
C LEU A 115 -1.63 3.52 -3.97
N ALA A 116 -2.08 4.65 -3.45
CA ALA A 116 -2.58 5.77 -4.25
C ALA A 116 -1.45 6.43 -5.04
N LYS A 117 -1.71 6.75 -6.31
CA LYS A 117 -0.77 7.49 -7.15
C LYS A 117 -0.78 8.98 -6.79
N PRO A 118 0.28 9.74 -7.14
CA PRO A 118 0.24 11.20 -7.01
C PRO A 118 -1.02 11.78 -7.67
N ARG A 119 -1.73 12.65 -6.94
CA ARG A 119 -3.04 13.24 -7.32
C ARG A 119 -4.23 12.27 -7.29
N GLU A 120 -4.10 11.16 -6.59
CA GLU A 120 -5.15 10.16 -6.40
C GLU A 120 -5.51 10.01 -4.90
N ALA A 121 -6.81 9.84 -4.64
CA ALA A 121 -7.31 9.43 -3.34
C ALA A 121 -8.04 8.08 -3.47
N LEU A 122 -7.69 7.13 -2.61
CA LEU A 122 -8.36 5.84 -2.51
C LEU A 122 -9.25 5.79 -1.28
N VAL A 123 -10.51 5.41 -1.46
CA VAL A 123 -11.57 5.38 -0.44
C VAL A 123 -12.02 3.94 -0.24
N TYR A 124 -11.89 3.44 1.00
CA TYR A 124 -12.33 2.10 1.36
C TYR A 124 -13.85 1.98 1.39
N GLY A 125 -14.36 0.78 1.12
CA GLY A 125 -15.79 0.51 1.04
C GLY A 125 -16.55 0.90 2.31
N THR A 126 -15.96 0.70 3.49
CA THR A 126 -16.61 1.12 4.75
C THR A 126 -16.85 2.62 4.81
N CYS A 127 -15.97 3.44 4.22
CA CYS A 127 -16.16 4.89 4.12
C CYS A 127 -17.14 5.24 3.01
N PHE A 128 -17.03 4.57 1.86
CA PHE A 128 -17.95 4.76 0.73
C PHE A 128 -19.41 4.50 1.11
N ASP A 129 -19.64 3.46 1.93
CA ASP A 129 -20.97 3.09 2.42
C ASP A 129 -21.64 4.20 3.25
N GLN A 130 -20.84 5.11 3.85
CA GLN A 130 -21.34 6.26 4.64
C GLN A 130 -21.60 7.51 3.80
N LEU A 131 -21.23 7.52 2.53
CA LEU A 131 -21.39 8.70 1.66
C LEU A 131 -22.81 8.79 1.10
N ASP A 132 -23.26 10.02 0.85
CA ASP A 132 -24.46 10.28 0.05
C ASP A 132 -24.21 10.04 -1.45
N ALA A 133 -25.27 10.11 -2.26
CA ALA A 133 -25.17 9.87 -3.70
C ALA A 133 -24.28 10.89 -4.43
N ALA A 134 -24.26 12.15 -3.97
CA ALA A 134 -23.50 13.22 -4.59
C ALA A 134 -21.99 13.01 -4.40
N ALA A 135 -21.56 12.70 -3.16
CA ALA A 135 -20.17 12.42 -2.84
C ALA A 135 -19.64 11.16 -3.55
N ARG A 136 -20.51 10.17 -3.80
CA ARG A 136 -20.21 8.94 -4.55
C ARG A 136 -20.04 9.17 -6.05
N ALA A 137 -20.67 10.17 -6.64
CA ALA A 137 -20.74 10.34 -8.10
C ALA A 137 -19.35 10.48 -8.76
N ASP A 138 -18.40 11.14 -8.06
CA ASP A 138 -17.05 11.33 -8.58
C ASP A 138 -16.08 10.19 -8.20
N LEU A 139 -16.55 9.22 -7.41
CA LEU A 139 -15.75 8.08 -6.97
C LEU A 139 -16.00 6.91 -7.91
N ARG A 140 -14.92 6.34 -8.41
CA ARG A 140 -14.98 5.17 -9.29
C ARG A 140 -14.50 3.95 -8.56
N ARG A 141 -15.32 2.91 -8.52
CA ARG A 141 -14.87 1.62 -8.03
C ARG A 141 -13.68 1.15 -8.87
N VAL A 142 -12.55 0.97 -8.21
CA VAL A 142 -11.30 0.50 -8.83
C VAL A 142 -10.94 -0.91 -8.39
N ASP A 143 -11.39 -1.33 -7.20
CA ASP A 143 -10.89 -2.57 -6.60
C ASP A 143 -11.75 -3.17 -5.47
N VAL A 144 -11.25 -4.25 -4.85
CA VAL A 144 -11.65 -4.80 -3.54
C VAL A 144 -10.40 -5.09 -2.69
N LEU A 145 -10.42 -4.72 -1.40
CA LEU A 145 -9.35 -5.00 -0.44
C LEU A 145 -9.89 -5.63 0.85
N GLN A 146 -9.08 -6.51 1.44
CA GLN A 146 -9.34 -7.13 2.73
C GLN A 146 -8.38 -6.56 3.80
N LEU A 147 -8.93 -6.26 4.98
CA LEU A 147 -8.17 -5.98 6.19
C LEU A 147 -7.66 -7.29 6.79
N LYS A 148 -6.39 -7.34 7.21
CA LYS A 148 -5.86 -8.52 7.91
C LYS A 148 -6.70 -8.77 9.17
N GLY A 149 -7.35 -9.93 9.25
CA GLY A 149 -8.22 -10.31 10.36
C GLY A 149 -9.72 -9.97 10.19
N ALA A 150 -10.15 -9.39 9.07
CA ALA A 150 -11.56 -9.17 8.76
C ALA A 150 -12.08 -10.21 7.76
N ALA A 151 -13.25 -10.81 8.02
CA ALA A 151 -13.86 -11.81 7.15
C ALA A 151 -14.33 -11.27 5.79
N ASP A 152 -14.60 -9.96 5.70
CA ASP A 152 -15.22 -9.34 4.52
C ASP A 152 -14.21 -8.63 3.61
N MET A 153 -14.21 -8.97 2.32
CA MET A 153 -13.63 -8.13 1.28
C MET A 153 -14.53 -6.91 1.02
N ARG A 154 -13.96 -5.70 0.98
CA ARG A 154 -14.72 -4.47 0.70
C ARG A 154 -14.17 -3.77 -0.53
N SER A 155 -15.04 -3.08 -1.25
CA SER A 155 -14.66 -2.30 -2.43
C SER A 155 -13.66 -1.19 -2.11
N VAL A 156 -12.89 -0.76 -3.10
CA VAL A 156 -12.07 0.44 -3.07
C VAL A 156 -12.50 1.32 -4.23
N HIS A 157 -12.60 2.62 -3.95
CA HIS A 157 -13.02 3.62 -4.92
C HIS A 157 -11.94 4.69 -5.06
N SER A 158 -11.66 5.10 -6.28
CA SER A 158 -10.64 6.10 -6.59
C SER A 158 -11.28 7.41 -7.00
N TYR A 159 -10.63 8.50 -6.60
CA TYR A 159 -10.77 9.83 -7.17
C TYR A 159 -9.40 10.28 -7.71
N VAL A 160 -9.37 10.75 -8.96
CA VAL A 160 -8.17 11.29 -9.61
C VAL A 160 -8.44 12.71 -10.05
N ALA A 161 -7.57 13.65 -9.66
CA ALA A 161 -7.77 15.06 -9.96
C ALA A 161 -7.19 15.48 -11.33
N GLY A 162 -8.02 16.09 -12.17
CA GLY A 162 -7.62 16.77 -13.41
C GLY A 162 -8.08 16.10 -14.71
N ASP A 163 -8.47 14.83 -14.68
CA ASP A 163 -9.02 14.15 -15.85
C ASP A 163 -9.93 12.97 -15.42
N PRO A 164 -11.26 13.07 -15.60
CA PRO A 164 -12.17 11.95 -15.39
C PRO A 164 -11.92 10.83 -16.41
N SER A 165 -11.19 11.04 -17.50
CA SER A 165 -10.84 10.01 -18.48
C SER A 165 -9.41 9.48 -18.32
N ALA A 166 -8.61 10.09 -17.44
CA ALA A 166 -7.26 9.61 -17.12
C ALA A 166 -7.43 8.25 -16.47
N ARG A 167 -7.17 7.24 -17.30
CA ARG A 167 -7.19 5.85 -16.94
C ARG A 167 -6.22 5.64 -15.79
N THR A 168 -6.76 5.51 -14.59
CA THR A 168 -6.17 4.56 -13.65
C THR A 168 -6.35 3.20 -14.32
N GLU A 169 -5.29 2.68 -14.94
CA GLU A 169 -5.22 1.26 -15.18
C GLU A 169 -5.63 0.57 -13.88
N THR A 170 -6.73 -0.17 -13.95
CA THR A 170 -7.31 -0.97 -12.88
C THR A 170 -6.18 -1.67 -12.12
N PHE A 171 -6.09 -1.46 -10.81
CA PHE A 171 -5.05 -2.07 -9.98
C PHE A 171 -5.06 -3.61 -10.10
N PHE A 172 -6.24 -4.20 -10.35
CA PHE A 172 -6.39 -5.62 -10.67
C PHE A 172 -6.34 -5.95 -12.18
N SER A 173 -6.17 -5.03 -13.14
CA SER A 173 -5.65 -5.45 -14.46
C SER A 173 -4.15 -5.81 -14.42
N ARG A 174 -3.46 -5.51 -13.30
CA ARG A 174 -2.14 -6.06 -12.98
C ARG A 174 -2.14 -7.08 -11.83
N LEU A 175 -3.12 -7.06 -10.91
CA LEU A 175 -3.26 -8.01 -9.79
C LEU A 175 -4.44 -9.00 -9.88
N GLY A 176 -5.26 -8.95 -10.92
CA GLY A 176 -6.61 -9.56 -10.92
C GLY A 176 -7.28 -9.77 -12.27
N SER A 177 -6.50 -10.15 -13.28
CA SER A 177 -6.89 -11.29 -14.09
C SER A 177 -6.24 -12.54 -13.47
N GLN A 178 -6.67 -12.89 -12.27
CA GLN A 178 -6.30 -14.15 -11.65
C GLN A 178 -7.61 -14.89 -11.41
N ALA A 179 -7.93 -15.83 -12.32
CA ALA A 179 -8.71 -16.98 -11.90
C ALA A 179 -8.09 -17.52 -10.60
N PRO A 180 -8.88 -18.01 -9.63
CA PRO A 180 -8.35 -18.53 -8.37
C PRO A 180 -7.17 -19.46 -8.66
N ALA A 181 -5.99 -19.13 -8.10
CA ALA A 181 -4.83 -19.96 -8.31
C ALA A 181 -5.05 -21.27 -7.55
N ALA A 182 -4.86 -22.41 -8.22
CA ALA A 182 -4.88 -23.70 -7.54
C ALA A 182 -3.68 -23.88 -6.60
N GLY A 183 -2.65 -23.04 -6.78
CA GLY A 183 -1.38 -23.11 -6.07
C GLY A 183 -0.30 -22.20 -6.69
N VAL A 184 0.91 -22.30 -6.16
CA VAL A 184 2.12 -21.64 -6.72
C VAL A 184 3.28 -22.62 -6.76
N THR A 185 4.02 -22.60 -7.86
CA THR A 185 5.35 -23.22 -7.95
C THR A 185 6.39 -22.17 -7.61
N LEU A 186 7.25 -22.46 -6.62
CA LEU A 186 8.44 -21.66 -6.30
C LEU A 186 9.68 -22.41 -6.78
N SER A 187 10.61 -21.72 -7.44
CA SER A 187 11.88 -22.32 -7.84
C SER A 187 13.11 -21.48 -7.50
N HIS A 188 14.16 -22.17 -7.07
CA HIS A 188 15.46 -21.60 -6.75
C HIS A 188 16.57 -22.60 -7.11
N GLY A 189 17.43 -22.23 -8.06
CA GLY A 189 18.41 -23.16 -8.64
C GLY A 189 17.71 -24.36 -9.28
N GLU A 190 18.11 -25.56 -8.87
CA GLU A 190 17.49 -26.83 -9.32
C GLU A 190 16.26 -27.25 -8.48
N THR A 191 15.98 -26.53 -7.39
CA THR A 191 14.85 -26.86 -6.51
C THR A 191 13.58 -26.19 -7.00
N ALA A 192 12.50 -26.95 -7.12
CA ALA A 192 11.16 -26.44 -7.35
C ALA A 192 10.17 -27.07 -6.35
N ILE A 193 9.28 -26.26 -5.77
CA ILE A 193 8.31 -26.69 -4.77
C ILE A 193 6.94 -26.11 -5.13
N ASP A 194 5.95 -27.00 -5.24
CA ASP A 194 4.55 -26.64 -5.46
C ASP A 194 3.82 -26.48 -4.12
N LEU A 195 3.09 -25.39 -3.98
CA LEU A 195 2.24 -25.09 -2.84
C LEU A 195 0.80 -25.07 -3.27
N LEU A 196 -0.04 -25.80 -2.54
CA LEU A 196 -1.48 -25.86 -2.76
C LEU A 196 -2.21 -25.09 -1.66
N GLU A 197 -3.51 -24.87 -1.85
CA GLU A 197 -4.40 -24.25 -0.86
C GLU A 197 -4.21 -24.83 0.57
N GLY A 198 -4.04 -23.95 1.55
CA GLY A 198 -3.77 -24.30 2.95
C GLY A 198 -2.28 -24.51 3.29
N SER A 199 -1.37 -24.41 2.32
CA SER A 199 0.06 -24.62 2.53
C SER A 199 0.80 -23.35 2.90
N GLU A 200 1.88 -23.50 3.66
CA GLU A 200 2.84 -22.43 3.98
C GLU A 200 4.26 -22.97 3.82
N LEU A 201 5.15 -22.16 3.24
CA LEU A 201 6.55 -22.50 2.99
C LEU A 201 7.47 -21.40 3.49
N THR A 202 8.47 -21.78 4.27
CA THR A 202 9.50 -20.87 4.79
C THR A 202 10.73 -20.84 3.88
N LEU A 203 11.21 -19.62 3.64
CA LEU A 203 12.39 -19.31 2.84
C LEU A 203 13.47 -18.72 3.75
N GLY A 204 14.71 -19.14 3.59
CA GLY A 204 15.79 -18.55 4.37
C GLY A 204 17.13 -19.25 4.24
N ARG A 205 18.13 -18.68 4.90
CA ARG A 205 19.50 -19.19 4.94
C ARG A 205 19.66 -20.47 5.76
N SER A 206 18.79 -20.69 6.74
CA SER A 206 18.88 -21.85 7.63
C SER A 206 18.51 -23.12 6.88
N ALA A 207 19.21 -24.22 7.18
CA ALA A 207 18.84 -25.57 6.72
C ALA A 207 17.45 -26.02 7.22
N GLU A 208 16.89 -25.33 8.22
CA GLU A 208 15.52 -25.53 8.71
C GLU A 208 14.45 -24.91 7.79
N SER A 209 14.84 -24.05 6.85
CA SER A 209 13.90 -23.45 5.89
C SER A 209 13.49 -24.50 4.87
N ALA A 210 12.19 -24.59 4.59
CA ALA A 210 11.67 -25.52 3.59
C ALA A 210 12.28 -25.26 2.19
N MET A 211 12.62 -24.01 1.86
CA MET A 211 13.50 -23.68 0.73
C MET A 211 14.71 -22.90 1.25
N VAL A 212 15.88 -23.53 1.14
CA VAL A 212 17.16 -22.99 1.63
C VAL A 212 17.80 -22.12 0.56
N ILE A 213 18.12 -20.87 0.91
CA ILE A 213 18.79 -19.90 0.04
C ILE A 213 20.07 -19.47 0.75
N ALA A 214 21.17 -20.14 0.44
CA ALA A 214 22.43 -20.08 1.18
C ALA A 214 23.29 -18.86 0.78
N ALA A 215 22.80 -17.66 1.09
CA ALA A 215 23.55 -16.41 0.89
C ALA A 215 23.76 -15.65 2.22
N PRO A 216 24.92 -14.98 2.43
CA PRO A 216 25.25 -14.33 3.72
C PRO A 216 24.26 -13.24 4.16
N TRP A 217 23.69 -12.50 3.21
CA TRP A 217 22.71 -11.43 3.46
C TRP A 217 21.27 -11.95 3.65
N VAL A 218 21.04 -13.24 3.48
CA VAL A 218 19.73 -13.85 3.70
C VAL A 218 19.58 -14.20 5.20
N SER A 219 18.56 -13.63 5.84
CA SER A 219 18.16 -14.02 7.19
C SER A 219 17.88 -15.53 7.31
N ARG A 220 18.14 -16.11 8.49
CA ARG A 220 17.94 -17.54 8.77
C ARG A 220 16.52 -18.01 8.43
N ARG A 221 15.52 -17.22 8.82
CA ARG A 221 14.12 -17.31 8.41
C ARG A 221 13.76 -15.96 7.80
N HIS A 222 13.77 -15.88 6.47
CA HIS A 222 13.75 -14.61 5.75
C HIS A 222 12.35 -14.21 5.33
N ALA A 223 11.64 -15.13 4.68
CA ALA A 223 10.32 -14.88 4.15
C ALA A 223 9.47 -16.14 4.26
N THR A 224 8.17 -15.98 4.07
CA THR A 224 7.20 -17.05 4.07
C THR A 224 6.26 -16.87 2.89
N VAL A 225 5.94 -17.95 2.18
CA VAL A 225 4.93 -17.97 1.12
C VAL A 225 3.79 -18.86 1.57
N SER A 226 2.57 -18.33 1.62
CA SER A 226 1.37 -19.06 2.03
C SER A 226 0.30 -19.01 0.95
N VAL A 227 -0.42 -20.12 0.75
CA VAL A 227 -1.57 -20.19 -0.15
C VAL A 227 -2.83 -20.35 0.71
N ALA A 228 -3.71 -19.35 0.68
CA ALA A 228 -4.95 -19.37 1.43
C ALA A 228 -6.03 -18.52 0.75
N ASN A 229 -7.26 -19.00 0.78
CA ASN A 229 -8.44 -18.42 0.13
C ASN A 229 -8.22 -18.17 -1.37
N GLY A 230 -7.49 -19.04 -2.06
CA GLY A 230 -7.16 -18.90 -3.48
C GLY A 230 -6.15 -17.79 -3.78
N LEU A 231 -5.49 -17.24 -2.75
CA LEU A 231 -4.47 -16.20 -2.86
C LEU A 231 -3.11 -16.75 -2.41
N VAL A 232 -2.05 -16.25 -3.03
CA VAL A 232 -0.67 -16.56 -2.66
C VAL A 232 -0.07 -15.31 -2.02
N GLU A 233 0.25 -15.34 -0.72
CA GLU A 233 0.87 -14.23 0.01
C GLU A 233 2.37 -14.51 0.20
N LEU A 234 3.22 -13.56 -0.18
CA LEU A 234 4.64 -13.49 0.19
C LEU A 234 4.80 -12.51 1.36
N ARG A 235 5.45 -12.95 2.43
CA ARG A 235 5.69 -12.16 3.64
C ARG A 235 7.16 -12.10 3.97
N ASP A 236 7.67 -10.89 4.17
CA ASP A 236 9.03 -10.65 4.64
C ASP A 236 9.09 -10.64 6.17
N HIS A 237 10.12 -11.28 6.72
CA HIS A 237 10.48 -11.30 8.15
C HIS A 237 11.91 -10.80 8.40
N SER A 238 12.60 -10.37 7.36
CA SER A 238 14.05 -10.24 7.35
C SER A 238 14.55 -8.90 7.87
N THR A 239 15.87 -8.80 7.99
CA THR A 239 16.56 -7.54 8.33
C THR A 239 16.69 -6.63 7.10
N PHE A 240 17.01 -7.21 5.94
CA PHE A 240 17.38 -6.45 4.75
C PHE A 240 16.26 -6.29 3.73
N GLY A 241 15.13 -6.99 3.93
CA GLY A 241 13.95 -6.94 3.08
C GLY A 241 13.98 -7.96 1.96
N THR A 242 12.81 -8.15 1.35
CA THR A 242 12.60 -8.99 0.17
C THR A 242 12.26 -8.09 -1.01
N TYR A 243 12.94 -8.27 -2.14
CA TYR A 243 12.83 -7.42 -3.32
C TYR A 243 12.02 -8.14 -4.40
N LEU A 244 10.79 -7.71 -4.64
CA LEU A 244 9.85 -8.32 -5.58
C LEU A 244 9.92 -7.65 -6.94
N THR A 245 10.15 -8.43 -7.99
CA THR A 245 10.15 -8.02 -9.40
C THR A 245 8.94 -8.64 -10.12
N LEU A 246 7.90 -7.84 -10.35
CA LEU A 246 6.68 -8.28 -11.06
C LEU A 246 6.71 -7.96 -12.56
N ALA A 247 7.51 -6.97 -12.98
CA ALA A 247 7.69 -6.58 -14.36
C ALA A 247 9.15 -6.19 -14.62
N PRO A 248 9.66 -6.33 -15.85
CA PRO A 248 11.04 -5.94 -16.17
C PRO A 248 11.32 -4.50 -15.75
N GLY A 249 12.35 -4.30 -14.92
CA GLY A 249 12.81 -2.98 -14.48
C GLY A 249 12.03 -2.33 -13.32
N THR A 250 10.98 -2.97 -12.78
CA THR A 250 10.26 -2.46 -11.58
C THR A 250 10.44 -3.43 -10.43
N GLU A 251 11.18 -3.01 -9.40
CA GLU A 251 11.45 -3.78 -8.18
C GLU A 251 10.83 -3.05 -6.98
N THR A 252 10.04 -3.77 -6.19
CA THR A 252 9.39 -3.26 -4.97
C THR A 252 9.98 -3.95 -3.75
N ILE A 253 10.34 -3.20 -2.72
CA ILE A 253 10.89 -3.77 -1.49
C ILE A 253 9.80 -4.02 -0.44
N LEU A 254 9.80 -5.22 0.11
CA LEU A 254 9.01 -5.63 1.26
C LEU A 254 9.92 -5.63 2.49
N ARG A 255 9.55 -4.87 3.52
CA ARG A 255 10.26 -4.85 4.81
C ARG A 255 9.27 -5.12 5.93
N ARG A 256 9.33 -6.32 6.52
CA ARG A 256 8.39 -6.79 7.56
C ARG A 256 6.93 -6.63 7.14
N SER A 257 6.67 -6.69 5.85
CA SER A 257 5.37 -6.52 5.21
C SER A 257 5.03 -7.76 4.39
N ALA A 258 3.81 -7.80 3.85
CA ALA A 258 3.39 -8.90 2.99
C ALA A 258 2.65 -8.38 1.76
N VAL A 259 2.66 -9.15 0.69
CA VAL A 259 2.05 -8.82 -0.59
C VAL A 259 1.44 -10.08 -1.22
N THR A 260 0.35 -9.92 -1.94
CA THR A 260 -0.24 -11.01 -2.74
C THR A 260 0.52 -11.11 -4.07
N LEU A 261 0.97 -12.32 -4.40
CA LEU A 261 1.59 -12.64 -5.67
C LEU A 261 0.51 -12.94 -6.72
N SER A 262 0.78 -12.55 -7.95
CA SER A 262 -0.08 -12.83 -9.09
C SER A 262 0.74 -13.21 -10.31
N GLY A 263 0.29 -14.21 -11.06
CA GLY A 263 0.87 -14.58 -12.34
C GLY A 263 2.23 -15.26 -12.15
N GLN A 264 3.28 -14.68 -12.72
CA GLN A 264 4.64 -15.20 -12.59
C GLN A 264 5.62 -14.05 -12.39
N GLY A 265 6.71 -14.30 -11.70
CA GLY A 265 7.69 -13.26 -11.40
C GLY A 265 8.87 -13.78 -10.60
N LEU A 266 9.66 -12.85 -10.08
CA LEU A 266 10.86 -13.15 -9.29
C LEU A 266 10.84 -12.33 -8.02
N PHE A 267 11.43 -12.84 -6.94
CA PHE A 267 11.84 -12.02 -5.81
C PHE A 267 13.23 -12.42 -5.32
N SER A 268 14.00 -11.46 -4.80
CA SER A 268 15.31 -11.73 -4.21
C SER A 268 15.33 -11.41 -2.72
N LEU A 269 16.02 -12.27 -1.96
CA LEU A 269 16.09 -12.16 -0.51
C LEU A 269 17.32 -11.36 -0.07
N GLY A 270 17.10 -10.28 0.68
CA GLY A 270 18.14 -9.51 1.36
C GLY A 270 18.99 -8.58 0.49
N ALA A 271 18.85 -8.62 -0.82
CA ALA A 271 19.50 -7.71 -1.75
C ALA A 271 18.69 -7.56 -3.06
N PRO A 272 18.81 -6.43 -3.77
CA PRO A 272 18.26 -6.25 -5.12
C PRO A 272 18.70 -7.34 -6.09
N ARG A 273 17.84 -7.71 -7.05
CA ARG A 273 18.14 -8.77 -8.02
C ARG A 273 19.44 -8.52 -8.79
N GLN A 274 19.68 -7.29 -9.21
CA GLN A 274 20.88 -6.91 -9.99
C GLN A 274 22.20 -7.13 -9.24
N GLN A 275 22.15 -7.21 -7.91
CA GLN A 275 23.32 -7.35 -7.06
C GLN A 275 23.53 -8.80 -6.59
N SER A 276 22.53 -9.66 -6.73
CA SER A 276 22.56 -11.01 -6.15
C SER A 276 21.60 -11.98 -6.86
N GLU A 277 22.07 -12.61 -7.94
CA GLU A 277 21.34 -13.73 -8.56
C GLU A 277 21.23 -14.95 -7.64
N ALA A 278 22.21 -15.14 -6.74
CA ALA A 278 22.27 -16.27 -5.80
C ALA A 278 21.15 -16.30 -4.75
N ALA A 279 20.34 -15.24 -4.65
CA ALA A 279 19.22 -15.15 -3.70
C ALA A 279 17.86 -14.97 -4.38
N VAL A 280 17.78 -15.22 -5.69
CA VAL A 280 16.55 -15.05 -6.49
C VAL A 280 15.70 -16.31 -6.44
N VAL A 281 14.42 -16.14 -6.17
CA VAL A 281 13.39 -17.16 -6.25
C VAL A 281 12.41 -16.76 -7.33
N ALA A 282 12.11 -17.68 -8.25
CA ALA A 282 11.06 -17.53 -9.22
C ALA A 282 9.75 -18.10 -8.67
N PHE A 283 8.63 -17.52 -9.11
CA PHE A 283 7.31 -18.04 -8.80
C PHE A 283 6.43 -18.07 -10.05
N THR A 284 5.58 -19.08 -10.13
CA THR A 284 4.57 -19.23 -11.17
C THR A 284 3.28 -19.74 -10.53
N LEU A 285 2.20 -18.96 -10.60
CA LEU A 285 0.90 -19.36 -10.07
C LEU A 285 0.17 -20.25 -11.06
N ALA A 286 -0.35 -21.38 -10.58
CA ALA A 286 -1.15 -22.30 -11.36
C ALA A 286 -2.56 -21.72 -11.53
N ARG A 287 -2.97 -21.43 -12.78
CA ARG A 287 -4.34 -21.00 -13.08
C ARG A 287 -5.27 -22.22 -13.10
N LYS A 288 -6.44 -22.14 -12.46
CA LYS A 288 -7.54 -23.07 -12.74
C LYS A 288 -8.16 -22.80 -14.11
#